data_AF-Q326Y3-F1
#
_entry.id   AF-Q326Y3-F1
#
_cell.length_a   1.000
_cell.length_b   1.000
_cell.length_c   1.000
_cell.angle_alpha   90.00
_cell.angle_beta   90.00
_cell.angle_gamma   90.00
#
_symmetry.space_group_name_H-M   'P 1'
#
loop_
_entity.id
_entity.type
_entity.pdbx_description
1 polymer ?
#
loop_
_entity_poly.entity_id
_entity_poly.type
_entity_poly.pdbx_seq_one_letter_code
_entity_poly.pdbx_strand_id
1 'polypeptide(L)'
;MIQAQEYIGAGYHWVVDLDLEKFFDRINHDVLMSRIEKRVSDKLVLSLIRRFLNAGVMDAGLVRPVTEGTPQGGVISPLLSNLFLHYAFDMWMQRQCPDVPF
;
A
#
# COMPACT_ATOMS: atom_id res chain seq x y z
N MET A 1 0.11 -10.27 -18.33
CA MET A 1 -0.49 -11.23 -19.29
C MET A 1 0.18 -12.59 -19.23
N ILE A 2 1.52 -12.69 -19.18
CA ILE A 2 2.25 -13.97 -19.09
C ILE A 2 1.84 -14.77 -17.85
N GLN A 3 1.91 -14.19 -16.64
CA GLN A 3 1.59 -14.92 -15.39
C GLN A 3 0.14 -15.43 -15.32
N ALA A 4 -0.85 -14.64 -15.76
CA ALA A 4 -2.25 -15.08 -15.76
C ALA A 4 -2.48 -16.28 -16.69
N GLN A 5 -1.81 -16.32 -17.84
CA GLN A 5 -1.88 -17.47 -18.75
C GLN A 5 -1.18 -18.70 -18.14
N GLU A 6 -0.05 -18.50 -17.45
CA GLU A 6 0.63 -19.57 -16.71
C GLU A 6 -0.26 -20.17 -15.62
N TYR A 7 -0.99 -19.35 -14.85
CA TYR A 7 -1.92 -19.82 -13.82
C TYR A 7 -3.08 -20.63 -14.41
N ILE A 8 -3.67 -20.17 -15.53
CA ILE A 8 -4.70 -20.94 -16.23
C ILE A 8 -4.14 -22.28 -16.73
N GLY A 9 -2.92 -22.29 -17.30
CA GLY A 9 -2.24 -23.50 -17.74
C GLY A 9 -1.89 -24.47 -16.61
N ALA A 10 -1.67 -23.96 -15.40
CA ALA A 10 -1.43 -24.75 -14.19
C ALA A 10 -2.73 -25.27 -13.52
N GLY A 11 -3.91 -24.95 -14.05
CA GLY A 11 -5.20 -25.44 -13.57
C GLY A 11 -5.98 -24.48 -12.67
N TYR A 12 -5.51 -23.24 -12.48
CA TYR A 12 -6.22 -22.22 -11.71
C TYR A 12 -7.27 -21.52 -12.60
N HIS A 13 -8.51 -22.04 -12.56
CA HIS A 13 -9.61 -21.56 -13.41
C HIS A 13 -10.56 -20.57 -12.72
N TRP A 14 -10.32 -20.25 -11.45
CA TRP A 14 -11.11 -19.31 -10.67
C TRP A 14 -10.26 -18.09 -10.32
N VAL A 15 -10.87 -16.91 -10.42
CA VAL A 15 -10.26 -15.63 -10.06
C VAL A 15 -11.06 -15.02 -8.93
N VAL A 16 -10.36 -14.51 -7.91
CA VAL A 16 -10.95 -13.70 -6.84
C VAL A 16 -10.56 -12.25 -7.09
N ASP A 17 -11.53 -11.44 -7.49
CA ASP A 17 -11.33 -10.00 -7.67
C ASP A 17 -11.57 -9.27 -6.34
N LEU A 18 -10.56 -8.54 -5.87
CA LEU A 18 -10.58 -7.82 -4.61
C LEU A 18 -10.31 -6.34 -4.88
N ASP A 19 -11.27 -5.49 -4.55
CA ASP A 19 -11.13 -4.04 -4.62
C ASP A 19 -11.19 -3.41 -3.23
N LEU A 20 -10.34 -2.42 -2.98
CA LEU A 20 -10.22 -1.72 -1.70
C LEU A 20 -10.81 -0.32 -1.80
N GLU A 21 -12.02 -0.15 -1.25
CA GLU A 21 -12.71 1.14 -1.24
C GLU A 21 -11.92 2.20 -0.45
N LYS A 22 -11.70 3.36 -1.07
CA LYS A 22 -10.98 4.51 -0.47
C LYS A 22 -9.63 4.10 0.13
N PHE A 23 -8.95 3.16 -0.53
CA PHE A 23 -7.68 2.60 -0.06
C PHE A 23 -6.70 3.68 0.40
N PHE A 24 -6.43 4.64 -0.48
CA PHE A 24 -5.49 5.72 -0.18
C PHE A 24 -5.94 6.59 0.98
N ASP A 25 -7.23 6.76 1.24
CA ASP A 25 -7.73 7.63 2.31
C ASP A 25 -7.76 6.93 3.68
N ARG A 26 -7.68 5.59 3.71
CA ARG A 26 -7.84 4.77 4.93
C ARG A 26 -6.54 4.15 5.45
N ILE A 27 -5.38 4.47 4.86
CA ILE A 27 -4.09 3.94 5.34
C ILE A 27 -3.73 4.57 6.69
N ASN A 28 -3.62 3.74 7.73
CA ASN A 28 -3.09 4.17 9.02
C ASN A 28 -1.57 4.42 8.91
N HIS A 29 -1.15 5.68 9.12
CA HIS A 29 0.25 6.09 8.95
C HIS A 29 1.18 5.40 9.94
N ASP A 30 0.78 5.23 11.20
CA ASP A 30 1.63 4.62 12.21
C ASP A 30 1.86 3.14 11.92
N VAL A 31 0.84 2.43 11.45
CA VAL A 31 0.97 1.05 10.99
C VAL A 31 1.94 0.98 9.82
N LEU A 32 1.78 1.83 8.79
CA LEU A 32 2.69 1.84 7.64
C LEU A 32 4.13 2.16 8.05
N MET A 33 4.34 3.20 8.86
CA MET A 33 5.66 3.60 9.35
C MET A 33 6.32 2.48 10.14
N SER A 34 5.60 1.82 11.06
CA SER A 34 6.12 0.70 11.85
C SER A 34 6.57 -0.50 11.00
N ARG A 35 6.03 -0.64 9.77
CA ARG A 35 6.44 -1.70 8.83
C ARG A 35 7.67 -1.27 8.04
N ILE A 36 7.71 -0.03 7.57
CA ILE A 36 8.84 0.54 6.83
C ILE A 36 10.10 0.58 7.72
N GLU A 37 9.97 0.95 9.00
CA GLU A 37 11.04 0.99 9.99
C GLU A 37 11.76 -0.36 10.18
N LYS A 38 11.11 -1.49 9.84
CA LYS A 38 11.74 -2.82 9.89
C LYS A 38 12.75 -3.08 8.77
N ARG A 39 12.71 -2.28 7.69
CA ARG A 39 13.58 -2.43 6.51
C ARG A 39 14.46 -1.21 6.27
N VAL A 40 14.02 -0.02 6.69
CA VAL A 40 14.72 1.24 6.49
C VAL A 40 15.13 1.80 7.85
N SER A 41 16.43 1.91 8.10
CA SER A 41 16.98 2.48 9.35
C SER A 41 17.33 3.97 9.23
N ASP A 42 17.33 4.54 8.03
CA ASP A 42 17.66 5.94 7.80
C ASP A 42 16.55 6.86 8.31
N LYS A 43 16.85 7.59 9.38
CA LYS A 43 15.92 8.52 10.04
C LYS A 43 15.50 9.68 9.14
N LEU A 44 16.35 10.13 8.22
CA LEU A 44 16.01 11.19 7.27
C LEU A 44 14.97 10.70 6.28
N VAL A 45 15.14 9.48 5.76
CA VAL A 45 14.17 8.85 4.85
C VAL A 45 12.84 8.61 5.56
N LEU A 46 12.86 8.05 6.77
CA LEU A 46 11.64 7.82 7.56
C LEU A 46 10.91 9.13 7.86
N SER A 47 11.63 10.18 8.26
CA SER A 47 11.06 11.50 8.50
C SER A 47 10.43 12.09 7.22
N LEU A 48 11.10 11.94 6.08
CA LEU A 48 10.60 12.39 4.79
C LEU A 48 9.30 11.68 4.40
N ILE A 49 9.25 10.34 4.55
CA ILE A 49 8.04 9.56 4.29
C ILE A 49 6.90 10.02 5.22
N ARG A 50 7.16 10.19 6.52
CA ARG A 50 6.14 10.68 7.47
C ARG A 50 5.63 12.07 7.08
N ARG A 51 6.50 12.96 6.60
CA ARG A 51 6.09 14.29 6.10
C ARG A 51 5.21 14.20 4.87
N PHE A 52 5.49 13.28 3.95
CA PHE A 52 4.63 13.04 2.79
C PHE A 52 3.28 12.46 3.18
N LEU A 53 3.23 11.55 4.15
CA LEU A 53 1.98 11.00 4.69
C LEU A 53 1.13 12.08 5.36
N ASN A 54 1.76 12.94 6.17
CA ASN A 54 1.09 14.04 6.86
C ASN A 54 0.77 15.24 5.95
N ALA A 55 1.26 15.26 4.70
CA ALA A 55 1.01 16.36 3.80
C ALA A 55 -0.49 16.40 3.49
N GLY A 56 -1.15 17.44 3.97
CA GLY A 56 -2.58 17.62 3.81
C GLY A 56 -2.99 17.68 2.34
N VAL A 57 -4.24 17.33 2.06
CA VAL A 57 -4.85 17.63 0.77
C VAL A 57 -5.28 19.09 0.80
N MET A 58 -4.89 19.85 -0.23
CA MET A 58 -5.44 21.19 -0.45
C MET A 58 -6.80 21.02 -1.11
N ASP A 59 -7.86 21.32 -0.36
CA ASP A 59 -9.23 21.26 -0.85
C ASP A 59 -9.87 22.64 -0.71
N ALA A 60 -10.42 23.17 -1.81
CA ALA A 60 -11.03 24.49 -1.89
C ALA A 60 -10.20 25.65 -1.29
N GLY A 61 -8.87 25.61 -1.43
CA GLY A 61 -7.97 26.65 -0.92
C GLY A 61 -7.60 26.52 0.56
N LEU A 62 -8.15 25.54 1.28
CA LEU A 62 -7.81 25.24 2.67
C LEU A 62 -6.97 23.96 2.74
N VAL A 63 -5.85 24.02 3.48
CA VAL A 63 -5.07 22.83 3.80
C VAL A 63 -5.78 22.11 4.95
N ARG A 64 -6.32 20.92 4.69
CA ARG A 64 -6.88 20.07 5.75
C ARG A 64 -5.81 19.09 6.23
N PRO A 65 -5.55 18.98 7.54
CA PRO A 65 -4.67 17.96 8.05
C PRO A 65 -5.27 16.59 7.74
N VAL A 66 -4.44 15.70 7.22
CA VAL A 66 -4.82 14.32 6.89
C VAL A 66 -4.41 13.46 8.08
N THR A 67 -5.40 12.97 8.84
CA THR A 67 -5.18 12.06 9.99
C THR A 67 -5.01 10.61 9.57
N GLU A 68 -5.47 10.26 8.36
CA GLU A 68 -5.38 8.93 7.75
C GLU A 68 -5.31 9.06 6.24
N GLY A 69 -4.57 8.16 5.60
CA GLY A 69 -4.44 8.11 4.15
C GLY A 69 -3.33 8.95 3.52
N THR A 70 -2.95 8.68 2.27
CA THR A 70 -1.90 9.41 1.56
C THR A 70 -2.54 10.50 0.69
N PRO A 71 -1.95 11.70 0.57
CA PRO A 71 -2.45 12.72 -0.35
C PRO A 71 -2.54 12.18 -1.78
N GLN A 72 -3.75 12.14 -2.32
CA GLN A 72 -3.98 11.69 -3.70
C GLN A 72 -3.34 12.70 -4.66
N GLY A 73 -2.53 12.21 -5.61
CA GLY A 73 -1.75 13.07 -6.53
C GLY A 73 -0.32 13.38 -6.09
N GLY A 74 0.09 12.93 -4.90
CA GLY A 74 1.52 12.91 -4.55
C GLY A 74 2.26 11.87 -5.40
N VAL A 75 3.40 12.26 -6.00
CA VAL A 75 4.26 11.34 -6.80
C VAL A 75 4.68 10.10 -6.00
N ILE A 76 4.73 10.22 -4.67
CA ILE A 76 5.11 9.14 -3.76
C ILE A 76 3.94 8.22 -3.37
N SER A 77 2.69 8.64 -3.55
CA SER A 77 1.51 7.91 -3.07
C SER A 77 1.41 6.50 -3.68
N PRO A 78 1.65 6.27 -4.99
CA PRO A 78 1.70 4.92 -5.56
C PRO A 78 2.77 4.02 -4.91
N LEU A 79 3.94 4.59 -4.55
CA LEU A 79 5.01 3.85 -3.89
C LEU A 79 4.60 3.45 -2.46
N LEU A 80 4.02 4.38 -1.69
CA LEU A 80 3.58 4.11 -0.32
C LEU A 80 2.45 3.08 -0.27
N SER A 81 1.57 3.11 -1.27
CA SER A 81 0.51 2.14 -1.47
C SER A 81 1.04 0.73 -1.73
N ASN A 82 2.01 0.60 -2.65
CA ASN A 82 2.66 -0.69 -2.90
C ASN A 82 3.41 -1.21 -1.67
N LEU A 83 4.07 -0.34 -0.91
CA LEU A 83 4.70 -0.72 0.35
C LEU A 83 3.67 -1.23 1.35
N PHE A 84 2.54 -0.52 1.52
CA PHE A 84 1.47 -0.97 2.40
C PHE A 84 0.92 -2.34 1.98
N LEU A 85 0.57 -2.50 0.69
CA LEU A 85 0.04 -3.76 0.16
C LEU A 85 1.03 -4.91 0.31
N HIS A 86 2.32 -4.66 0.12
CA HIS A 86 3.34 -5.68 0.37
C HIS A 86 3.27 -6.23 1.81
N TYR A 87 3.22 -5.35 2.81
CA TYR A 87 3.20 -5.76 4.21
C TYR A 87 1.85 -6.27 4.69
N ALA A 88 0.76 -5.69 4.21
CA ALA A 88 -0.60 -5.98 4.65
C ALA A 88 -1.22 -7.16 3.90
N PHE A 89 -0.94 -7.31 2.61
CA PHE A 89 -1.54 -8.29 1.72
C PHE A 89 -0.54 -9.36 1.27
N ASP A 90 0.52 -9.02 0.54
CA ASP A 90 1.42 -10.03 -0.07
C ASP A 90 2.05 -10.94 1.00
N MET A 91 2.61 -10.34 2.05
CA MET A 91 3.22 -11.08 3.16
C MET A 91 2.18 -11.85 3.99
N TRP A 92 0.93 -11.43 3.99
CA TRP A 92 -0.16 -12.15 4.64
C TRP A 92 -0.59 -13.35 3.79
N MET A 93 -0.78 -13.17 2.49
CA MET A 93 -1.08 -14.22 1.51
C MET A 93 -0.02 -15.32 1.55
N GLN A 94 1.26 -14.96 1.53
CA GLN A 94 2.36 -15.93 1.62
C GLN A 94 2.35 -16.76 2.92
N ARG A 95 1.80 -16.22 4.02
CA ARG A 95 1.75 -16.92 5.32
C ARG A 95 0.50 -17.75 5.51
N GLN A 96 -0.65 -17.27 5.05
CA GLN A 96 -1.95 -17.91 5.29
C GLN A 96 -2.37 -18.81 4.12
N CYS A 97 -1.93 -18.50 2.91
CA CYS A 97 -2.33 -19.17 1.68
C CYS A 97 -1.10 -19.45 0.78
N PRO A 98 -0.08 -20.19 1.27
CA PRO A 98 1.17 -20.40 0.52
C PRO A 98 0.99 -21.15 -0.81
N ASP A 99 -0.08 -21.94 -0.94
CA ASP A 99 -0.39 -22.73 -2.14
C ASP A 99 -1.30 -21.99 -3.16
N VAL A 100 -1.72 -20.77 -2.84
CA VAL A 100 -2.57 -19.94 -3.70
C VAL A 100 -1.68 -18.97 -4.48
N PRO A 101 -1.59 -19.09 -5.81
CA PRO A 101 -0.91 -18.09 -6.62
C PRO A 101 -1.71 -16.79 -6.65
N PHE A 102 -1.02 -15.66 -6.62
CA PHE A 102 -1.58 -14.32 -6.74
C PHE A 102 -0.64 -13.40 -7.51
#